data_AF-A0A9E3TFH9-F1
#
_entry.id   AF-A0A9E3TFH9-F1
#
_cell.length_a   1.000
_cell.length_b   1.000
_cell.length_c   1.000
_cell.angle_alpha   90.00
_cell.angle_beta   90.00
_cell.angle_gamma   90.00
#
_symmetry.space_group_name_H-M   'P 1'
#
loop_
_entity.id
_entity.type
_entity.pdbx_description
1 polymer ?
#
loop_
_entity_poly.entity_id
_entity_poly.type
_entity_poly.pdbx_seq_one_letter_code
_entity_poly.pdbx_strand_id
1 'polypeptide(L)'
;MHPGDGVSGPGYDEVRLRLVERGYLQGRIERFVLADAARPGSPARRLLKSGLKAAVLGAPILGAFLAGAAVAANRPLLGAADALLLWLYFAVLAGAALLVLDLAVAAALAGLAGRRGAKAGDALTASLLVGLPTLAYLVLLMWKSEARTGLAGDLFFLVGALAATLLVSWLAGLVSLAGIIGRTGEVPDRRRRAAVLLLAALLPLVVLYLGVRGAVREPSAERSASSFAIAPGATRLLFVGVDGLDSALLEALEARGAVDHLLAGMARGAVFPMRRAAGHEPPEIWTTIETGVPAAEHGVRGVGAERLPGVATPLRAGAGPAPLVAALRFLLPARTVPTTGAGRSVRTLSEIIGLKAPSVAV
;
A
#
# COMPACT_ATOMS: atom_id res chain seq x y z
N MET A 1 43.52 -47.35 -12.44
CA MET A 1 42.37 -46.62 -11.84
C MET A 1 42.83 -45.19 -11.59
N HIS A 2 42.39 -44.25 -12.43
CA HIS A 2 42.76 -42.84 -12.32
C HIS A 2 41.77 -42.12 -11.39
N PRO A 3 42.22 -41.56 -10.26
CA PRO A 3 41.43 -40.60 -9.48
C PRO A 3 41.53 -39.25 -10.21
N GLY A 4 40.67 -39.02 -11.21
CA GLY A 4 40.83 -37.82 -12.04
C GLY A 4 39.70 -37.49 -13.01
N ASP A 5 38.75 -38.39 -13.26
CA ASP A 5 37.57 -38.09 -14.05
C ASP A 5 36.56 -37.33 -13.17
N GLY A 6 36.96 -36.15 -12.71
CA GLY A 6 36.04 -35.16 -12.18
C GLY A 6 35.05 -34.86 -13.29
N VAL A 7 33.82 -35.38 -13.14
CA VAL A 7 32.69 -35.12 -14.02
C VAL A 7 32.59 -33.61 -14.17
N SER A 8 33.19 -33.12 -15.26
CA SER A 8 33.20 -31.72 -15.59
C SER A 8 31.77 -31.44 -15.97
N GLY A 9 31.06 -30.73 -15.07
CA GLY A 9 29.68 -30.34 -15.34
C GLY A 9 29.56 -29.71 -16.72
N PRO A 10 28.37 -29.77 -17.35
CA PRO A 10 28.17 -29.30 -18.71
C PRO A 10 28.80 -27.91 -18.90
N GLY A 11 29.60 -27.77 -19.96
CA GLY A 11 30.34 -26.55 -20.24
C GLY A 11 29.40 -25.35 -20.36
N TYR A 12 29.90 -24.14 -20.06
CA TYR A 12 29.13 -22.89 -20.15
C TYR A 12 28.35 -22.77 -21.48
N ASP A 13 29.01 -23.11 -22.58
CA ASP A 13 28.45 -23.02 -23.93
C ASP A 13 27.31 -24.03 -24.15
N GLU A 14 27.38 -25.20 -23.53
CA GLU A 14 26.33 -26.21 -23.62
C GLU A 14 25.07 -25.76 -22.89
N VAL A 15 25.20 -25.24 -21.65
CA VAL A 15 24.07 -24.69 -20.89
C VAL A 15 23.44 -23.51 -21.63
N ARG A 16 24.28 -22.65 -22.21
CA ARG A 16 23.82 -21.51 -23.02
C ARG A 16 23.09 -21.96 -24.28
N LEU A 17 23.61 -22.95 -25.00
CA LEU A 17 22.98 -23.51 -26.20
C LEU A 17 21.61 -24.10 -25.85
N ARG A 18 21.53 -24.91 -24.79
CA ARG A 18 20.26 -25.47 -24.28
C ARG A 18 19.26 -24.38 -23.91
N LEU A 19 19.70 -23.30 -23.26
CA LEU A 19 18.84 -22.16 -22.95
C LEU A 19 18.31 -21.45 -24.22
N VAL A 20 19.11 -21.36 -25.29
CA VAL A 20 18.69 -20.82 -26.59
C VAL A 20 17.69 -21.76 -27.26
N GLU A 21 17.98 -23.06 -27.34
CA GLU A 21 17.12 -24.09 -27.94
C GLU A 21 15.75 -24.18 -27.26
N ARG A 22 15.72 -24.08 -25.93
CA ARG A 22 14.49 -24.05 -25.14
C ARG A 22 13.79 -22.68 -25.17
N GLY A 23 14.40 -21.68 -25.80
CA GLY A 23 13.85 -20.37 -26.04
C GLY A 23 13.87 -19.43 -24.83
N TYR A 24 14.70 -19.68 -23.81
CA TYR A 24 14.81 -18.80 -22.63
C TYR A 24 15.69 -17.57 -22.84
N LEU A 25 16.39 -17.44 -23.97
CA LEU A 25 17.31 -16.31 -24.24
C LEU A 25 16.88 -15.49 -25.47
N GLN A 26 15.59 -15.51 -25.79
CA GLN A 26 15.03 -14.79 -26.94
C GLN A 26 14.96 -13.29 -26.66
N GLY A 27 14.61 -12.90 -25.43
CA GLY A 27 14.45 -11.50 -25.00
C GLY A 27 15.71 -10.84 -24.44
N ARG A 28 15.77 -9.50 -24.52
CA ARG A 28 16.86 -8.70 -23.90
C ARG A 28 16.88 -8.85 -22.38
N ILE A 29 15.71 -8.83 -21.74
CA ILE A 29 15.58 -8.96 -20.28
C ILE A 29 15.97 -10.38 -19.84
N GLU A 30 15.55 -11.41 -20.55
CA GLU A 30 15.91 -12.79 -20.22
C GLU A 30 17.43 -12.98 -20.25
N ARG A 31 18.07 -12.49 -21.32
CA ARG A 31 19.54 -12.47 -21.43
C ARG A 31 20.19 -11.70 -20.28
N PHE A 32 19.64 -10.56 -19.89
CA PHE A 32 20.18 -9.76 -18.79
C PHE A 32 20.11 -10.51 -17.46
N VAL A 33 18.94 -11.05 -17.09
CA VAL A 33 18.71 -11.76 -15.81
C VAL A 33 19.51 -13.07 -15.76
N LEU A 34 19.54 -13.82 -16.87
CA LEU A 34 20.20 -15.13 -16.97
C LEU A 34 21.69 -15.07 -17.37
N ALA A 35 22.26 -13.89 -17.62
CA ALA A 35 23.65 -13.76 -18.09
C ALA A 35 24.69 -14.50 -17.21
N ASP A 36 24.42 -14.61 -15.91
CA ASP A 36 25.30 -15.24 -14.94
C ASP A 36 24.91 -16.68 -14.59
N ALA A 37 23.80 -17.21 -15.13
CA ALA A 37 23.27 -18.53 -14.75
C ALA A 37 24.27 -19.66 -15.07
N ALA A 38 24.94 -19.57 -16.21
CA ALA A 38 25.91 -20.58 -16.66
C ALA A 38 27.35 -20.32 -16.19
N ARG A 39 27.67 -19.14 -15.64
CA ARG A 39 29.06 -18.80 -15.28
C ARG A 39 29.57 -19.70 -14.14
N PRO A 40 30.86 -20.12 -14.17
CA PRO A 40 31.45 -20.87 -13.08
C PRO A 40 31.45 -20.04 -11.78
N GLY A 41 31.05 -20.66 -10.67
CA GLY A 41 30.99 -20.00 -9.36
C GLY A 41 29.93 -20.58 -8.42
N SER A 42 29.87 -20.02 -7.20
CA SER A 42 28.94 -20.51 -6.18
C SER A 42 27.47 -20.31 -6.61
N PRO A 43 26.59 -21.30 -6.40
CA PRO A 43 25.18 -21.20 -6.78
C PRO A 43 24.47 -20.06 -6.04
N ALA A 44 24.84 -19.81 -4.78
CA ALA A 44 24.31 -18.71 -3.98
C ALA A 44 24.60 -17.33 -4.60
N ARG A 45 25.83 -17.10 -5.10
CA ARG A 45 26.20 -15.83 -5.74
C ARG A 45 25.46 -15.61 -7.06
N ARG A 46 25.23 -16.68 -7.83
CA ARG A 46 24.44 -16.62 -9.07
C ARG A 46 22.99 -16.26 -8.77
N LEU A 47 22.40 -16.93 -7.78
CA LEU A 47 21.04 -16.67 -7.36
C LEU A 47 20.86 -15.23 -6.87
N LEU A 48 21.79 -14.74 -6.02
CA LEU A 48 21.80 -13.35 -5.54
C LEU A 48 21.88 -12.35 -6.70
N LYS A 49 22.78 -12.57 -7.67
CA LYS A 49 22.92 -11.67 -8.83
C LYS A 49 21.66 -11.64 -9.71
N SER A 50 21.08 -12.80 -10.02
CA SER A 50 19.85 -12.86 -10.81
C SER A 50 18.68 -12.24 -10.06
N GLY A 51 18.56 -12.50 -8.75
CA GLY A 51 17.56 -11.88 -7.88
C GLY A 51 17.70 -10.35 -7.82
N LEU A 52 18.92 -9.82 -7.68
CA LEU A 52 19.16 -8.37 -7.70
C LEU A 52 18.74 -7.74 -9.02
N LYS A 53 19.05 -8.38 -10.16
CA LYS A 53 18.63 -7.90 -11.48
C LYS A 53 17.11 -7.90 -11.64
N ALA A 54 16.45 -8.97 -11.19
CA ALA A 54 14.99 -9.06 -11.19
C ALA A 54 14.37 -7.98 -10.30
N ALA A 55 14.89 -7.79 -9.09
CA ALA A 55 14.45 -6.75 -8.18
C ALA A 55 14.60 -5.35 -8.78
N VAL A 56 15.73 -5.02 -9.41
CA VAL A 56 15.95 -3.73 -10.08
C VAL A 56 14.94 -3.47 -11.22
N LEU A 57 14.51 -4.52 -11.93
CA LEU A 57 13.52 -4.39 -13.01
C LEU A 57 12.08 -4.31 -12.48
N GLY A 58 11.73 -5.09 -11.45
CA GLY A 58 10.38 -5.15 -10.89
C GLY A 58 10.05 -4.02 -9.92
N ALA A 59 11.04 -3.56 -9.15
CA ALA A 59 10.88 -2.58 -8.08
C ALA A 59 10.29 -1.24 -8.53
N PRO A 60 10.74 -0.61 -9.64
CA PRO A 60 10.18 0.68 -10.08
C PRO A 60 8.69 0.60 -10.41
N ILE A 61 8.25 -0.53 -10.96
CA ILE A 61 6.86 -0.75 -11.39
C ILE A 61 5.98 -0.99 -10.17
N LEU A 62 6.36 -1.91 -9.28
CA LEU A 62 5.63 -2.11 -8.02
C LEU A 62 5.61 -0.83 -7.17
N GLY A 63 6.75 -0.15 -7.05
CA GLY A 63 6.86 1.13 -6.36
C GLY A 63 5.88 2.17 -6.92
N ALA A 64 5.66 2.19 -8.23
CA ALA A 64 4.71 3.11 -8.87
C ALA A 64 3.25 2.80 -8.50
N PHE A 65 2.86 1.52 -8.44
CA PHE A 65 1.52 1.13 -7.97
C PHE A 65 1.29 1.51 -6.51
N LEU A 66 2.29 1.25 -5.66
CA LEU A 66 2.22 1.55 -4.24
C LEU A 66 2.18 3.05 -3.97
N ALA A 67 3.02 3.82 -4.66
CA ALA A 67 2.99 5.28 -4.60
C ALA A 67 1.69 5.84 -5.17
N GLY A 68 1.19 5.31 -6.29
CA GLY A 68 -0.10 5.70 -6.85
C GLY A 68 -1.26 5.46 -5.88
N ALA A 69 -1.27 4.31 -5.20
CA ALA A 69 -2.27 4.01 -4.17
C ALA A 69 -2.15 4.95 -2.96
N ALA A 70 -0.93 5.21 -2.50
CA ALA A 70 -0.68 6.17 -1.42
C ALA A 70 -1.13 7.60 -1.82
N VAL A 71 -0.81 8.03 -3.04
CA VAL A 71 -1.21 9.33 -3.58
C VAL A 71 -2.72 9.43 -3.66
N ALA A 72 -3.39 8.43 -4.24
CA ALA A 72 -4.84 8.40 -4.35
C ALA A 72 -5.53 8.49 -2.98
N ALA A 73 -5.00 7.79 -1.98
CA ALA A 73 -5.54 7.79 -0.62
C ALA A 73 -5.27 9.08 0.18
N ASN A 74 -4.38 9.95 -0.31
CA ASN A 74 -4.00 11.21 0.34
C ASN A 74 -4.29 12.44 -0.55
N ARG A 75 -5.06 12.31 -1.64
CA ARG A 75 -5.48 13.47 -2.44
C ARG A 75 -6.39 14.40 -1.63
N PRO A 76 -6.29 15.73 -1.83
CA PRO A 76 -5.41 16.44 -2.78
C PRO A 76 -4.04 16.83 -2.20
N LEU A 77 -3.65 16.28 -1.04
CA LEU A 77 -2.60 16.87 -0.19
C LEU A 77 -1.17 16.66 -0.71
N LEU A 78 -0.93 15.61 -1.50
CA LEU A 78 0.41 15.28 -1.98
C LEU A 78 0.75 15.99 -3.28
N GLY A 79 1.88 16.70 -3.28
CA GLY A 79 2.45 17.29 -4.49
C GLY A 79 3.20 16.27 -5.35
N ALA A 80 3.66 16.71 -6.53
CA ALA A 80 4.45 15.86 -7.44
C ALA A 80 5.79 15.41 -6.81
N ALA A 81 6.44 16.28 -6.03
CA ALA A 81 7.68 15.95 -5.32
C ALA A 81 7.45 14.86 -4.26
N ASP A 82 6.37 14.95 -3.49
CA ASP A 82 5.99 13.93 -2.52
C ASP A 82 5.69 12.58 -3.20
N ALA A 83 4.98 12.62 -4.33
CA ALA A 83 4.67 11.42 -5.10
C ALA A 83 5.95 10.74 -5.63
N LEU A 84 6.92 11.53 -6.13
CA LEU A 84 8.22 11.01 -6.60
C LEU A 84 9.02 10.39 -5.45
N LEU A 85 9.05 11.04 -4.29
CA LEU A 85 9.77 10.53 -3.14
C LEU A 85 9.14 9.24 -2.57
N LEU A 86 7.80 9.21 -2.48
CA LEU A 86 7.06 7.99 -2.12
C LEU A 86 7.33 6.87 -3.13
N TRP A 87 7.39 7.17 -4.42
CA TRP A 87 7.77 6.18 -5.44
C TRP A 87 9.16 5.60 -5.18
N LEU A 88 10.16 6.44 -4.88
CA LEU A 88 11.51 5.96 -4.54
C LEU A 88 11.51 5.09 -3.29
N TYR A 89 10.82 5.51 -2.23
CA TYR A 89 10.70 4.74 -0.98
C TYR A 89 10.03 3.39 -1.19
N PHE A 90 8.90 3.37 -1.89
CA PHE A 90 8.21 2.12 -2.20
C PHE A 90 8.96 1.26 -3.21
N ALA A 91 9.71 1.83 -4.15
CA ALA A 91 10.56 1.06 -5.06
C ALA A 91 11.68 0.35 -4.29
N VAL A 92 12.37 1.03 -3.36
CA VAL A 92 13.41 0.40 -2.52
C VAL A 92 12.80 -0.73 -1.68
N LEU A 93 11.68 -0.48 -1.00
CA LEU A 93 10.99 -1.50 -0.21
C LEU A 93 10.51 -2.68 -1.05
N ALA A 94 9.87 -2.40 -2.19
CA ALA A 94 9.40 -3.44 -3.10
C ALA A 94 10.57 -4.26 -3.65
N GLY A 95 11.69 -3.61 -4.00
CA GLY A 95 12.90 -4.29 -4.44
C GLY A 95 13.48 -5.22 -3.38
N ALA A 96 13.53 -4.77 -2.12
CA ALA A 96 13.97 -5.61 -1.01
C ALA A 96 13.03 -6.81 -0.78
N ALA A 97 11.71 -6.56 -0.76
CA ALA A 97 10.71 -7.61 -0.60
C ALA A 97 10.75 -8.64 -1.75
N LEU A 98 10.84 -8.17 -2.99
CA LEU A 98 10.99 -9.01 -4.18
C LEU A 98 12.26 -9.84 -4.12
N LEU A 99 13.40 -9.23 -3.77
CA LEU A 99 14.66 -9.95 -3.66
C LEU A 99 14.56 -11.08 -2.65
N VAL A 100 14.05 -10.80 -1.44
CA VAL A 100 13.90 -11.83 -0.39
C VAL A 100 12.99 -12.96 -0.87
N LEU A 101 11.85 -12.62 -1.47
CA LEU A 101 10.87 -13.59 -1.94
C LEU A 101 11.41 -14.45 -3.09
N ASP A 102 12.05 -13.83 -4.09
CA ASP A 102 12.67 -14.52 -5.23
C ASP A 102 13.79 -15.45 -4.76
N LEU A 103 14.65 -15.00 -3.85
CA LEU A 103 15.73 -15.83 -3.30
C LEU A 103 15.18 -17.01 -2.51
N ALA A 104 14.16 -16.81 -1.68
CA ALA A 104 13.54 -17.88 -0.91
C ALA A 104 12.90 -18.94 -1.81
N VAL A 105 12.07 -18.51 -2.78
CA VAL A 105 11.39 -19.41 -3.72
C VAL A 105 12.40 -20.14 -4.60
N ALA A 106 13.37 -19.44 -5.16
CA ALA A 106 14.36 -20.04 -6.04
C ALA A 106 15.32 -20.98 -5.29
N ALA A 107 15.72 -20.66 -4.06
CA ALA A 107 16.53 -21.55 -3.23
C ALA A 107 15.76 -22.83 -2.87
N ALA A 108 14.48 -22.71 -2.49
CA ALA A 108 13.62 -23.86 -2.20
C ALA A 108 13.46 -24.77 -3.42
N LEU A 109 13.15 -24.20 -4.59
CA LEU A 109 12.97 -24.97 -5.82
C LEU A 109 14.27 -25.56 -6.35
N ALA A 110 15.39 -24.85 -6.26
CA ALA A 110 16.71 -25.39 -6.58
C ALA A 110 17.08 -26.55 -5.64
N GLY A 111 16.80 -26.43 -4.34
CA GLY A 111 17.01 -27.50 -3.37
C GLY A 111 16.18 -28.75 -3.68
N LEU A 112 14.89 -28.55 -4.02
CA LEU A 112 14.00 -29.64 -4.43
C LEU A 112 14.46 -30.28 -5.74
N ALA A 113 14.82 -29.49 -6.76
CA ALA A 113 15.33 -29.98 -8.03
C ALA A 113 16.63 -30.78 -7.86
N GLY A 114 17.52 -30.36 -6.95
CA GLY A 114 18.72 -31.13 -6.62
C GLY A 114 18.44 -32.52 -6.03
N ARG A 115 17.25 -32.75 -5.47
CA ARG A 115 16.84 -34.08 -4.94
C ARG A 115 16.09 -34.93 -5.94
N ARG A 116 15.32 -34.32 -6.85
CA ARG A 116 14.37 -35.03 -7.73
C ARG A 116 14.62 -34.88 -9.23
N GLY A 117 15.67 -34.17 -9.62
CA GLY A 117 15.88 -33.66 -10.98
C GLY A 117 15.05 -32.42 -11.30
N ALA A 118 15.49 -31.67 -12.30
CA ALA A 118 14.77 -30.49 -12.80
C ALA A 118 13.51 -30.92 -13.58
N LYS A 119 12.38 -30.23 -13.35
CA LYS A 119 11.11 -30.51 -14.06
C LYS A 119 10.62 -29.30 -14.85
N ALA A 120 9.93 -29.57 -15.97
CA ALA A 120 9.34 -28.59 -16.88
C ALA A 120 8.32 -27.60 -16.24
N GLY A 121 7.95 -27.79 -14.98
CA GLY A 121 7.02 -26.94 -14.24
C GLY A 121 7.68 -25.99 -13.23
N ASP A 122 8.95 -26.17 -12.91
CA ASP A 122 9.54 -25.55 -11.71
C ASP A 122 9.60 -24.02 -11.82
N ALA A 123 9.91 -23.48 -13.01
CA ALA A 123 9.87 -22.04 -13.25
C ALA A 123 8.45 -21.46 -13.16
N LEU A 124 7.42 -22.19 -13.63
CA LEU A 124 6.03 -21.75 -13.51
C LEU A 124 5.55 -21.80 -12.05
N THR A 125 5.96 -22.82 -11.30
CA THR A 125 5.69 -22.90 -9.86
C THR A 125 6.29 -21.71 -9.13
N ALA A 126 7.53 -21.32 -9.45
CA ALA A 126 8.13 -20.10 -8.90
C ALA A 126 7.30 -18.85 -9.23
N SER A 127 6.92 -18.69 -10.50
CA SER A 127 6.07 -17.59 -10.95
C SER A 127 4.75 -17.51 -10.19
N LEU A 128 4.10 -18.64 -9.91
CA LEU A 128 2.85 -18.67 -9.15
C LEU A 128 3.05 -18.38 -7.67
N LEU A 129 4.11 -18.91 -7.04
CA LEU A 129 4.44 -18.69 -5.63
C LEU A 129 4.74 -17.22 -5.33
N VAL A 130 5.28 -16.47 -6.29
CA VAL A 130 5.50 -15.02 -6.16
C VAL A 130 4.29 -14.22 -6.63
N GLY A 131 3.68 -14.61 -7.75
CA GLY A 131 2.59 -13.90 -8.40
C GLY A 131 1.30 -13.87 -7.60
N LEU A 132 0.86 -15.01 -7.06
CA LEU A 132 -0.40 -15.09 -6.32
C LEU A 132 -0.41 -14.20 -5.08
N PRO A 133 0.60 -14.24 -4.18
CA PRO A 133 0.65 -13.33 -3.04
C PRO A 133 0.75 -11.86 -3.46
N THR A 134 1.49 -11.55 -4.53
CA THR A 134 1.63 -10.18 -5.04
C THR A 134 0.29 -9.63 -5.52
N LEU A 135 -0.44 -10.38 -6.35
CA LEU A 135 -1.75 -9.94 -6.83
C LEU A 135 -2.77 -9.87 -5.69
N ALA A 136 -2.77 -10.87 -4.80
CA ALA A 136 -3.62 -10.87 -3.61
C ALA A 136 -3.40 -9.63 -2.76
N TYR A 137 -2.15 -9.23 -2.55
CA TYR A 137 -1.81 -8.00 -1.84
C TYR A 137 -2.31 -6.75 -2.56
N LEU A 138 -2.10 -6.65 -3.89
CA LEU A 138 -2.56 -5.48 -4.67
C LEU A 138 -4.09 -5.38 -4.73
N VAL A 139 -4.81 -6.50 -4.81
CA VAL A 139 -6.28 -6.53 -4.75
C VAL A 139 -6.78 -6.18 -3.36
N LEU A 140 -6.15 -6.69 -2.30
CA LEU A 140 -6.47 -6.32 -0.92
C LEU A 140 -6.23 -4.82 -0.67
N LEU A 141 -5.14 -4.29 -1.22
CA LEU A 141 -4.81 -2.87 -1.15
C LEU A 141 -5.90 -2.02 -1.79
N MET A 142 -6.36 -2.40 -2.98
CA MET A 142 -7.44 -1.72 -3.67
C MET A 142 -8.77 -1.83 -2.91
N TRP A 143 -9.10 -3.00 -2.36
CA TRP A 143 -10.30 -3.17 -1.52
C TRP A 143 -10.25 -2.24 -0.31
N LYS A 144 -9.12 -2.16 0.38
CA LYS A 144 -8.97 -1.28 1.55
C LYS A 144 -8.85 0.21 1.21
N SER A 145 -8.65 0.55 -0.06
CA SER A 145 -8.53 1.94 -0.48
C SER A 145 -9.88 2.64 -0.37
N GLU A 146 -9.96 3.67 0.47
CA GLU A 146 -11.11 4.59 0.51
C GLU A 146 -11.20 5.49 -0.72
N ALA A 147 -10.13 5.57 -1.53
CA ALA A 147 -10.10 6.37 -2.75
C ALA A 147 -11.00 5.74 -3.81
N ARG A 148 -12.21 6.29 -3.96
CA ARG A 148 -13.16 5.90 -5.01
C ARG A 148 -12.71 6.50 -6.33
N THR A 149 -12.18 5.67 -7.22
CA THR A 149 -11.74 6.10 -8.56
C THR A 149 -12.79 5.89 -9.66
N GLY A 150 -13.97 5.35 -9.30
CA GLY A 150 -15.00 4.90 -10.23
C GLY A 150 -14.55 3.70 -11.07
N LEU A 151 -15.51 3.05 -11.76
CA LEU A 151 -15.28 1.79 -12.51
C LEU A 151 -14.07 1.86 -13.46
N ALA A 152 -13.89 2.98 -14.16
CA ALA A 152 -12.78 3.16 -15.09
C ALA A 152 -11.42 3.17 -14.38
N GLY A 153 -11.31 3.87 -13.24
CA GLY A 153 -10.09 3.91 -12.45
C GLY A 153 -9.77 2.57 -11.80
N ASP A 154 -10.79 1.84 -11.35
CA ASP A 154 -10.62 0.49 -10.81
C ASP A 154 -10.16 -0.50 -11.88
N LEU A 155 -10.74 -0.44 -13.07
CA LEU A 155 -10.32 -1.26 -14.19
C LEU A 155 -8.87 -0.95 -14.58
N PHE A 156 -8.51 0.33 -14.65
CA PHE A 156 -7.14 0.75 -14.94
C PHE A 156 -6.15 0.24 -13.89
N PHE A 157 -6.48 0.39 -12.61
CA PHE A 157 -5.65 -0.14 -11.52
C PHE A 157 -5.51 -1.66 -11.62
N LEU A 158 -6.60 -2.38 -11.87
CA LEU A 158 -6.61 -3.84 -11.90
C LEU A 158 -5.84 -4.41 -13.09
N VAL A 159 -5.99 -3.81 -14.28
CA VAL A 159 -5.20 -4.14 -15.47
C VAL A 159 -3.72 -3.88 -15.19
N GLY A 160 -3.42 -2.74 -14.57
CA GLY A 160 -2.07 -2.39 -14.16
C GLY A 160 -1.47 -3.37 -13.15
N ALA A 161 -2.22 -3.71 -12.10
CA ALA A 161 -1.82 -4.66 -11.05
C ALA A 161 -1.59 -6.07 -11.63
N LEU A 162 -2.43 -6.50 -12.57
CA LEU A 162 -2.26 -7.75 -13.29
C LEU A 162 -0.98 -7.72 -14.14
N ALA A 163 -0.74 -6.65 -14.89
CA ALA A 163 0.47 -6.50 -15.70
C ALA A 163 1.75 -6.49 -14.83
N ALA A 164 1.73 -5.76 -13.72
CA ALA A 164 2.84 -5.72 -12.75
C ALA A 164 3.09 -7.11 -12.13
N THR A 165 2.02 -7.81 -11.75
CA THR A 165 2.11 -9.18 -11.21
C THR A 165 2.68 -10.13 -12.24
N LEU A 166 2.20 -10.10 -13.49
CA LEU A 166 2.70 -10.97 -14.56
C LEU A 166 4.20 -10.76 -14.79
N LEU A 167 4.64 -9.50 -14.81
CA LEU A 167 6.05 -9.16 -14.95
C LEU A 167 6.89 -9.71 -13.79
N VAL A 168 6.49 -9.43 -12.55
CA VAL A 168 7.17 -9.89 -11.33
C VAL A 168 7.23 -11.42 -11.28
N SER A 169 6.12 -12.09 -11.58
CA SER A 169 6.02 -13.55 -11.63
C SER A 169 6.96 -14.13 -12.67
N TRP A 170 7.02 -13.51 -13.85
CA TRP A 170 7.92 -13.94 -14.92
C TRP A 170 9.38 -13.78 -14.51
N LEU A 171 9.75 -12.65 -13.88
CA LEU A 171 11.10 -12.43 -13.34
C LEU A 171 11.46 -13.48 -12.27
N ALA A 172 10.56 -13.78 -11.34
CA ALA A 172 10.73 -14.84 -10.34
C ALA A 172 10.98 -16.21 -10.99
N GLY A 173 10.28 -16.52 -12.08
CA GLY A 173 10.50 -17.70 -12.90
C GLY A 173 11.92 -17.77 -13.47
N LEU A 174 12.46 -16.65 -13.97
CA LEU A 174 13.83 -16.56 -14.46
C LEU A 174 14.87 -16.70 -13.34
N VAL A 175 14.62 -16.10 -12.17
CA VAL A 175 15.52 -16.24 -11.00
C VAL A 175 15.55 -17.69 -10.52
N SER A 176 14.39 -18.34 -10.43
CA SER A 176 14.30 -19.76 -10.09
C SER A 176 14.99 -20.64 -11.13
N LEU A 177 14.86 -20.33 -12.41
CA LEU A 177 15.56 -21.05 -13.48
C LEU A 177 17.09 -20.96 -13.30
N ALA A 178 17.62 -19.77 -13.00
CA ALA A 178 19.05 -19.58 -12.72
C ALA A 178 19.50 -20.38 -11.49
N GLY A 179 18.68 -20.44 -10.44
CA GLY A 179 18.93 -21.26 -9.25
C GLY A 179 18.99 -22.76 -9.54
N ILE A 180 18.02 -23.26 -10.32
CA ILE A 180 17.94 -24.68 -10.69
C ILE A 180 19.14 -25.07 -11.55
N ILE A 181 19.43 -24.32 -12.62
CA ILE A 181 20.60 -24.55 -13.49
C ILE A 181 21.88 -24.52 -12.66
N GLY A 182 21.99 -23.57 -11.74
CA GLY A 182 23.16 -23.45 -10.89
C GLY A 182 23.38 -24.64 -9.94
N ARG A 183 22.30 -25.34 -9.57
CA ARG A 183 22.33 -26.49 -8.66
C ARG A 183 22.46 -27.83 -9.40
N THR A 184 21.71 -28.03 -10.48
CA THR A 184 21.60 -29.33 -11.17
C THR A 184 22.43 -29.40 -12.45
N GLY A 185 22.82 -28.27 -13.04
CA GLY A 185 23.39 -28.22 -14.39
C GLY A 185 22.38 -28.51 -15.51
N GLU A 186 21.12 -28.78 -15.16
CA GLU A 186 20.06 -29.09 -16.12
C GLU A 186 19.26 -27.83 -16.46
N VAL A 187 18.81 -27.73 -17.71
CA VAL A 187 17.93 -26.67 -18.18
C VAL A 187 16.51 -27.25 -18.27
N PRO A 188 15.58 -26.88 -17.36
CA PRO A 188 14.18 -27.31 -17.44
C PRO A 188 13.53 -26.98 -18.78
N ASP A 189 12.58 -27.80 -19.22
CA ASP A 189 11.82 -27.56 -20.44
C ASP A 189 10.88 -26.35 -20.31
N ARG A 190 10.88 -25.47 -21.32
CA ARG A 190 9.95 -24.33 -21.38
C ARG A 190 8.54 -24.81 -21.71
N ARG A 191 7.63 -24.74 -20.73
CA ARG A 191 6.19 -24.88 -20.99
C ARG A 191 5.69 -23.68 -21.80
N ARG A 192 5.48 -23.86 -23.11
CA ARG A 192 4.93 -22.80 -24.01
C ARG A 192 3.60 -22.21 -23.52
N ARG A 193 2.81 -22.98 -22.76
CA ARG A 193 1.53 -22.55 -22.17
C ARG A 193 1.67 -21.88 -20.80
N ALA A 194 2.88 -21.67 -20.28
CA ALA A 194 3.10 -21.11 -18.95
C ALA A 194 2.45 -19.72 -18.76
N ALA A 195 2.57 -18.83 -19.75
CA ALA A 195 1.94 -17.51 -19.69
C ALA A 195 0.40 -17.58 -19.65
N VAL A 196 -0.18 -18.49 -20.45
CA VAL A 196 -1.64 -18.71 -20.47
C VAL A 196 -2.12 -19.29 -19.14
N LEU A 197 -1.40 -20.25 -18.57
CA LEU A 197 -1.72 -20.85 -17.27
C LEU A 197 -1.57 -19.83 -16.13
N LEU A 198 -0.52 -19.00 -16.18
CA LEU A 198 -0.32 -17.92 -15.20
C LEU A 198 -1.47 -16.91 -15.27
N LEU A 199 -1.82 -16.45 -16.48
CA LEU A 199 -2.95 -15.55 -16.67
C LEU A 199 -4.27 -16.19 -16.18
N ALA A 200 -4.52 -17.46 -16.53
CA ALA A 200 -5.70 -18.19 -16.11
C ALA A 200 -5.77 -18.40 -14.58
N ALA A 201 -4.63 -18.50 -13.89
CA ALA A 201 -4.57 -18.59 -12.43
C ALA A 201 -4.82 -17.24 -11.74
N LEU A 202 -4.44 -16.13 -12.37
CA LEU A 202 -4.58 -14.78 -11.82
C LEU A 202 -5.95 -14.15 -12.10
N LEU A 203 -6.57 -14.48 -13.24
CA LEU A 203 -7.85 -13.91 -13.67
C LEU A 203 -9.02 -14.13 -12.67
N PRO A 204 -9.17 -15.28 -11.99
CA PRO A 204 -10.25 -15.47 -11.01
C PRO A 204 -10.23 -14.43 -9.89
N LEU A 205 -9.05 -13.95 -9.48
CA LEU A 205 -8.94 -12.94 -8.42
C LEU A 205 -9.42 -11.56 -8.89
N VAL A 206 -9.14 -11.23 -10.16
CA VAL A 206 -9.64 -10.03 -10.86
C VAL A 206 -11.18 -10.09 -10.95
N VAL A 207 -11.71 -11.23 -11.41
CA VAL A 207 -13.16 -11.44 -11.54
C VAL A 207 -13.86 -11.40 -10.19
N LEU A 208 -13.29 -12.05 -9.17
CA LEU A 208 -13.83 -12.05 -7.80
C LEU A 208 -13.93 -10.62 -7.26
N TYR A 209 -12.89 -9.81 -7.43
CA TYR A 209 -12.90 -8.41 -7.02
C TYR A 209 -14.04 -7.62 -7.68
N LEU A 210 -14.17 -7.73 -9.01
CA LEU A 210 -15.23 -7.04 -9.75
C LEU A 210 -16.63 -7.53 -9.35
N GLY A 211 -16.79 -8.83 -9.10
CA GLY A 211 -18.04 -9.43 -8.65
C GLY A 211 -18.47 -8.97 -7.26
N VAL A 212 -17.56 -8.99 -6.28
CA VAL A 212 -17.82 -8.51 -4.91
C VAL A 212 -18.17 -7.02 -4.94
N ARG A 213 -17.44 -6.22 -5.73
CA ARG A 213 -17.71 -4.79 -5.83
C ARG A 213 -19.07 -4.50 -6.46
N GLY A 214 -19.44 -5.21 -7.52
CA GLY A 214 -20.75 -5.04 -8.16
C GLY A 214 -21.92 -5.44 -7.25
N ALA A 215 -21.70 -6.38 -6.34
CA ALA A 215 -22.71 -6.82 -5.36
C ALA A 215 -22.89 -5.82 -4.20
N VAL A 216 -21.83 -5.10 -3.82
CA VAL A 216 -21.92 -4.02 -2.83
C VAL A 216 -22.54 -2.81 -3.54
N ARG A 217 -23.88 -2.71 -3.49
CA ARG A 217 -24.62 -1.52 -3.95
C ARG A 217 -24.03 -0.30 -3.25
N GLU A 218 -23.28 0.52 -3.99
CA GLU A 218 -22.75 1.75 -3.43
C GLU A 218 -23.93 2.66 -3.07
N PRO A 219 -24.04 3.11 -1.79
CA PRO A 219 -24.86 4.28 -1.49
C PRO A 219 -24.37 5.40 -2.41
N SER A 220 -25.29 5.93 -3.24
CA SER A 220 -25.01 6.90 -4.28
C SER A 220 -23.98 7.93 -3.81
N ALA A 221 -22.92 8.10 -4.58
CA ALA A 221 -21.84 9.05 -4.35
C ALA A 221 -22.28 10.52 -4.54
N GLU A 222 -23.53 10.85 -4.19
CA GLU A 222 -23.89 12.18 -3.69
C GLU A 222 -23.38 12.31 -2.25
N ARG A 223 -22.10 12.01 -2.01
CA ARG A 223 -21.39 12.72 -0.94
C ARG A 223 -21.11 14.10 -1.49
N SER A 224 -22.17 14.91 -1.47
CA SER A 224 -22.14 16.33 -1.71
C SER A 224 -20.91 16.88 -1.01
N ALA A 225 -20.04 17.61 -1.73
CA ALA A 225 -19.12 18.52 -1.08
C ALA A 225 -19.98 19.33 -0.11
N SER A 226 -19.89 19.03 1.19
CA SER A 226 -20.91 19.32 2.21
C SER A 226 -21.78 20.49 1.77
N SER A 227 -22.93 20.22 1.13
CA SER A 227 -23.71 21.30 0.51
C SER A 227 -24.45 21.97 1.65
N PHE A 228 -23.78 22.92 2.29
CA PHE A 228 -24.36 23.72 3.34
C PHE A 228 -25.23 24.78 2.68
N ALA A 229 -26.49 24.83 3.06
CA ALA A 229 -27.37 25.94 2.74
C ALA A 229 -27.23 26.95 3.88
N ILE A 230 -26.73 28.16 3.58
CA ILE A 230 -26.75 29.24 4.55
C ILE A 230 -28.12 29.89 4.49
N ALA A 231 -28.97 29.64 5.48
CA ALA A 231 -30.23 30.36 5.67
C ALA A 231 -30.05 31.50 6.69
N PRO A 232 -30.75 32.64 6.54
CA PRO A 232 -30.87 33.62 7.61
C PRO A 232 -31.56 32.96 8.82
N GLY A 233 -30.85 32.89 9.96
CA GLY A 233 -31.45 32.46 11.21
C GLY A 233 -32.16 33.63 11.90
N ALA A 234 -33.39 33.43 12.38
CA ALA A 234 -34.07 34.40 13.23
C ALA A 234 -33.44 34.50 14.65
N THR A 235 -32.60 33.52 15.01
CA THR A 235 -32.03 33.35 16.34
C THR A 235 -30.50 33.33 16.28
N ARG A 236 -29.86 34.00 17.23
CA ARG A 236 -28.41 33.91 17.43
C ARG A 236 -28.08 32.67 18.26
N LEU A 237 -27.15 31.84 17.77
CA LEU A 237 -26.64 30.68 18.48
C LEU A 237 -25.26 31.01 19.04
N LEU A 238 -25.05 30.75 20.33
CA LEU A 238 -23.74 30.75 20.98
C LEU A 238 -23.37 29.31 21.33
N PHE A 239 -22.26 28.83 20.78
CA PHE A 239 -21.67 27.55 21.14
C PHE A 239 -20.40 27.80 21.95
N VAL A 240 -20.35 27.25 23.16
CA VAL A 240 -19.17 27.30 24.05
C VAL A 240 -18.77 25.86 24.34
N GLY A 241 -17.56 25.49 23.94
CA GLY A 241 -16.95 24.26 24.41
C GLY A 241 -15.80 24.58 25.36
N VAL A 242 -15.60 23.72 26.36
CA VAL A 242 -14.53 23.85 27.35
C VAL A 242 -13.73 22.56 27.33
N ASP A 243 -12.46 22.65 26.93
CA ASP A 243 -11.58 21.48 26.91
C ASP A 243 -11.24 21.04 28.34
N GLY A 244 -11.17 19.73 28.57
CA GLY A 244 -10.89 19.15 29.89
C GLY A 244 -12.01 19.31 30.93
N LEU A 245 -13.21 19.77 30.57
CA LEU A 245 -14.36 19.80 31.47
C LEU A 245 -14.92 18.38 31.67
N ASP A 246 -14.36 17.66 32.63
CA ASP A 246 -14.85 16.35 33.05
C ASP A 246 -15.81 16.45 34.24
N SER A 247 -16.43 15.32 34.61
CA SER A 247 -17.38 15.31 35.73
C SER A 247 -16.72 15.60 37.07
N ALA A 248 -15.44 15.27 37.25
CA ALA A 248 -14.73 15.53 38.50
C ALA A 248 -14.47 17.03 38.68
N LEU A 249 -14.09 17.72 37.60
CA LEU A 249 -13.96 19.17 37.60
C LEU A 249 -15.32 19.85 37.81
N LEU A 250 -16.39 19.35 37.18
CA LEU A 250 -17.73 19.90 37.38
C LEU A 250 -18.20 19.74 38.83
N GLU A 251 -18.08 18.54 39.41
CA GLU A 251 -18.40 18.27 40.83
C GLU A 251 -17.58 19.15 41.77
N ALA A 252 -16.28 19.35 41.48
CA ALA A 252 -15.42 20.22 42.27
C ALA A 252 -15.80 21.70 42.18
N LEU A 253 -16.32 22.15 41.03
CA LEU A 253 -16.84 23.51 40.86
C LEU A 253 -18.19 23.68 41.56
N GLU A 254 -19.06 22.67 41.50
CA GLU A 254 -20.37 22.67 42.16
C GLU A 254 -20.21 22.75 43.67
N ALA A 255 -19.30 21.96 44.25
CA ALA A 255 -18.99 22.01 45.68
C ALA A 255 -18.50 23.39 46.17
N ARG A 256 -18.03 24.25 45.26
CA ARG A 256 -17.56 25.62 45.56
C ARG A 256 -18.63 26.69 45.29
N GLY A 257 -19.85 26.31 44.90
CA GLY A 257 -20.90 27.24 44.47
C GLY A 257 -20.56 27.98 43.16
N ALA A 258 -19.52 27.58 42.44
CA ALA A 258 -19.04 28.27 41.25
C ALA A 258 -19.92 28.03 40.02
N VAL A 259 -20.73 26.95 40.04
CA VAL A 259 -21.62 26.58 38.93
C VAL A 259 -23.03 27.12 39.15
N ASP A 260 -23.38 27.60 40.34
CA ASP A 260 -24.73 28.09 40.66
C ASP A 260 -25.16 29.25 39.73
N HIS A 261 -24.25 30.17 39.41
CA HIS A 261 -24.50 31.23 38.43
C HIS A 261 -24.67 30.72 37.00
N LEU A 262 -24.00 29.63 36.65
CA LEU A 262 -24.03 29.00 35.33
C LEU A 262 -25.30 28.16 35.15
N LEU A 263 -25.71 27.44 36.21
CA LEU A 263 -26.91 26.62 36.28
C LEU A 263 -28.20 27.42 36.52
N ALA A 264 -28.14 28.58 37.18
CA ALA A 264 -29.30 29.44 37.39
C ALA A 264 -29.96 29.87 36.07
N GLY A 265 -29.16 30.01 35.00
CA GLY A 265 -29.66 30.22 33.63
C GLY A 265 -30.21 28.95 32.96
N MET A 266 -29.74 27.77 33.39
CA MET A 266 -30.10 26.46 32.81
C MET A 266 -31.46 25.92 33.28
N ALA A 267 -32.11 26.52 34.29
CA ALA A 267 -33.45 26.14 34.73
C ALA A 267 -34.53 26.21 33.62
N ARG A 268 -34.23 26.87 32.49
CA ARG A 268 -35.06 26.92 31.28
C ARG A 268 -34.50 26.11 30.10
N GLY A 269 -33.39 25.40 30.30
CA GLY A 269 -32.66 24.63 29.29
C GLY A 269 -32.82 23.13 29.45
N ALA A 270 -32.11 22.38 28.59
CA ALA A 270 -32.03 20.92 28.65
C ALA A 270 -30.58 20.49 28.94
N VAL A 271 -30.43 19.45 29.75
CA VAL A 271 -29.14 18.82 30.05
C VAL A 271 -29.12 17.44 29.42
N PHE A 272 -28.06 17.15 28.65
CA PHE A 272 -27.86 15.84 28.04
C PHE A 272 -26.59 15.21 28.61
N PRO A 273 -26.65 13.95 29.07
CA PRO A 273 -25.44 13.25 29.47
C PRO A 273 -24.57 13.02 28.23
N MET A 274 -23.36 13.58 28.22
CA MET A 274 -22.37 13.23 27.20
C MET A 274 -21.77 11.87 27.53
N ARG A 275 -21.94 10.92 26.61
CA ARG A 275 -21.25 9.64 26.69
C ARG A 275 -19.75 9.91 26.51
N ARG A 276 -18.95 9.68 27.56
CA ARG A 276 -17.49 9.66 27.42
C ARG A 276 -17.15 8.55 26.43
N ALA A 277 -16.71 8.96 25.24
CA ALA A 277 -16.11 8.03 24.32
C ALA A 277 -14.65 7.86 24.82
N ALA A 278 -14.33 6.69 25.36
CA ALA A 278 -13.00 6.42 25.88
C ALA A 278 -11.98 6.42 24.74
N GLY A 279 -10.85 7.09 24.91
CA GLY A 279 -9.71 7.02 23.98
C GLY A 279 -9.76 7.99 22.79
N HIS A 280 -10.62 9.01 22.80
CA HIS A 280 -10.59 10.07 21.79
C HIS A 280 -9.71 11.24 22.24
N GLU A 281 -8.89 11.75 21.34
CA GLU A 281 -8.06 12.92 21.58
C GLU A 281 -8.84 14.23 21.31
N PRO A 282 -8.54 15.34 21.99
CA PRO A 282 -9.29 16.60 21.82
C PRO A 282 -9.47 17.04 20.35
N PRO A 283 -8.47 16.97 19.45
CA PRO A 283 -8.64 17.38 18.06
C PRO A 283 -9.71 16.58 17.31
N GLU A 284 -9.87 15.30 17.64
CA GLU A 284 -10.92 14.47 17.06
C GLU A 284 -12.30 14.97 17.49
N ILE A 285 -12.49 15.15 18.81
CA ILE A 285 -13.76 15.61 19.40
C ILE A 285 -14.15 16.98 18.85
N TRP A 286 -13.23 17.94 18.91
CA TRP A 286 -13.48 19.30 18.41
C TRP A 286 -13.81 19.32 16.93
N THR A 287 -13.08 18.54 16.12
CA THR A 287 -13.38 18.45 14.69
C THR A 287 -14.74 17.78 14.44
N THR A 288 -15.09 16.73 15.19
CA THR A 288 -16.43 16.10 15.11
C THR A 288 -17.53 17.10 15.44
N ILE A 289 -17.35 17.90 16.50
CA ILE A 289 -18.30 18.95 16.88
C ILE A 289 -18.43 20.00 15.78
N GLU A 290 -17.32 20.52 15.27
CA GLU A 290 -17.32 21.59 14.28
C GLU A 290 -17.81 21.14 12.89
N THR A 291 -17.66 19.87 12.55
CA THR A 291 -18.06 19.32 11.24
C THR A 291 -19.41 18.62 11.29
N GLY A 292 -19.88 18.18 12.47
CA GLY A 292 -21.09 17.40 12.64
C GLY A 292 -21.02 15.97 12.12
N VAL A 293 -19.83 15.48 11.72
CA VAL A 293 -19.62 14.12 11.18
C VAL A 293 -18.58 13.37 12.02
N PRO A 294 -18.54 12.03 12.00
CA PRO A 294 -17.56 11.27 12.80
C PRO A 294 -16.13 11.35 12.24
N ALA A 295 -15.14 10.99 13.07
CA ALA A 295 -13.71 10.99 12.72
C ALA A 295 -13.34 10.14 11.50
N ALA A 296 -14.08 9.07 11.24
CA ALA A 296 -13.93 8.27 10.02
C ALA A 296 -14.21 9.10 8.75
N GLU A 297 -15.10 10.09 8.84
CA GLU A 297 -15.52 10.94 7.72
C GLU A 297 -14.67 12.21 7.61
N HIS A 298 -14.40 12.92 8.71
CA HIS A 298 -13.56 14.13 8.65
C HIS A 298 -12.05 13.87 8.67
N GLY A 299 -11.59 12.68 9.07
CA GLY A 299 -10.19 12.24 8.94
C GLY A 299 -9.22 12.68 10.06
N VAL A 300 -9.69 13.47 11.03
CA VAL A 300 -8.89 13.90 12.19
C VAL A 300 -9.10 12.91 13.33
N ARG A 301 -8.04 12.24 13.77
CA ARG A 301 -8.08 11.22 14.84
C ARG A 301 -7.17 11.53 16.03
N GLY A 302 -6.43 12.64 15.96
CA GLY A 302 -5.47 12.97 16.99
C GLY A 302 -4.68 14.24 16.73
N VAL A 303 -3.84 14.60 17.71
CA VAL A 303 -2.97 15.76 17.74
C VAL A 303 -1.86 15.65 16.69
N GLY A 304 -1.42 14.43 16.41
CA GLY A 304 -0.33 14.15 15.50
C GLY A 304 -0.79 13.51 14.19
N ALA A 305 -0.30 14.02 13.07
CA ALA A 305 -0.19 13.30 11.83
C ALA A 305 1.26 12.88 11.61
N GLU A 306 1.49 11.76 10.95
CA GLU A 306 2.85 11.28 10.70
C GLU A 306 3.37 11.78 9.35
N ARG A 307 4.61 12.27 9.35
CA ARG A 307 5.30 12.73 8.15
C ARG A 307 6.60 11.96 7.95
N LEU A 308 6.74 11.35 6.78
CA LEU A 308 7.98 10.69 6.39
C LEU A 308 9.07 11.74 6.10
N PRO A 309 10.36 11.43 6.32
CA PRO A 309 11.46 12.31 5.93
C PRO A 309 11.35 12.73 4.46
N GLY A 310 11.57 14.01 4.17
CA GLY A 310 11.54 14.57 2.81
C GLY A 310 10.15 14.70 2.16
N VAL A 311 9.12 14.01 2.67
CA VAL A 311 7.73 14.19 2.22
C VAL A 311 7.16 15.40 2.97
N ALA A 312 6.71 16.43 2.26
CA ALA A 312 6.23 17.67 2.86
C ALA A 312 4.88 17.46 3.57
N THR A 313 4.02 16.65 2.95
CA THR A 313 2.66 16.37 3.41
C THR A 313 2.60 15.16 4.34
N PRO A 314 1.91 15.26 5.49
CA PRO A 314 1.70 14.12 6.37
C PRO A 314 0.80 13.06 5.72
N LEU A 315 1.10 11.79 5.98
CA LEU A 315 0.28 10.67 5.50
C LEU A 315 -0.91 10.46 6.43
N ARG A 316 -2.11 10.34 5.87
CA ARG A 316 -3.33 9.99 6.61
C ARG A 316 -3.17 8.60 7.25
N ALA A 317 -3.48 8.51 8.54
CA ALA A 317 -3.41 7.25 9.26
C ALA A 317 -4.34 6.21 8.65
N GLY A 318 -3.81 5.00 8.40
CA GLY A 318 -4.57 3.90 7.80
C GLY A 318 -4.82 4.03 6.29
N ALA A 319 -4.38 5.11 5.65
CA ALA A 319 -4.55 5.32 4.21
C ALA A 319 -3.46 4.58 3.39
N GLY A 320 -3.85 4.00 2.25
CA GLY A 320 -2.92 3.37 1.31
C GLY A 320 -2.35 2.02 1.78
N PRO A 321 -1.12 1.65 1.37
CA PRO A 321 -0.53 0.35 1.68
C PRO A 321 -0.03 0.27 3.12
N ALA A 322 -0.95 0.20 4.08
CA ALA A 322 -0.68 0.28 5.51
C ALA A 322 0.49 -0.59 6.01
N PRO A 323 0.66 -1.86 5.58
CA PRO A 323 1.83 -2.66 5.98
C PRO A 323 3.16 -2.10 5.48
N LEU A 324 3.21 -1.54 4.27
CA LEU A 324 4.41 -0.94 3.70
C LEU A 324 4.67 0.45 4.28
N VAL A 325 3.63 1.22 4.57
CA VAL A 325 3.77 2.47 5.32
C VAL A 325 4.32 2.17 6.72
N ALA A 326 3.85 1.11 7.39
CA ALA A 326 4.41 0.66 8.66
C ALA A 326 5.88 0.23 8.52
N ALA A 327 6.25 -0.48 7.46
CA ALA A 327 7.64 -0.81 7.17
C ALA A 327 8.49 0.45 6.92
N LEU A 328 7.97 1.45 6.20
CA LEU A 328 8.65 2.74 6.02
C LEU A 328 8.83 3.46 7.36
N ARG A 329 7.83 3.46 8.25
CA ARG A 329 7.96 4.05 9.60
C ARG A 329 9.04 3.39 10.44
N PHE A 330 9.19 2.07 10.29
CA PHE A 330 10.24 1.32 10.97
C PHE A 330 11.64 1.68 10.43
N LEU A 331 11.78 1.82 9.11
CA LEU A 331 13.07 2.10 8.46
C LEU A 331 13.46 3.58 8.44
N LEU A 332 12.48 4.46 8.38
CA LEU A 332 12.64 5.91 8.29
C LEU A 332 11.96 6.52 9.52
N PRO A 333 12.71 7.23 10.39
CA PRO A 333 12.14 7.84 11.58
C PRO A 333 11.10 8.89 11.19
N ALA A 334 9.82 8.51 11.23
CA ALA A 334 8.71 9.39 10.94
C ALA A 334 8.63 10.47 12.02
N ARG A 335 8.34 11.70 11.61
CA ARG A 335 8.12 12.81 12.54
C ARG A 335 6.62 12.99 12.75
N THR A 336 6.21 13.09 14.00
CA THR A 336 4.87 13.55 14.35
C THR A 336 4.80 15.05 14.09
N VAL A 337 3.86 15.48 13.26
CA VAL A 337 3.53 16.88 13.01
C VAL A 337 2.12 17.17 13.49
N PRO A 338 1.80 18.39 13.94
CA PRO A 338 0.44 18.72 14.32
C PRO A 338 -0.55 18.44 13.19
N THR A 339 -1.68 17.82 13.50
CA THR A 339 -2.78 17.67 12.53
C THR A 339 -3.32 19.06 12.21
N THR A 340 -3.12 19.51 10.97
CA THR A 340 -3.65 20.79 10.49
C THR A 340 -4.99 20.58 9.78
N GLY A 341 -5.71 21.68 9.51
CA GLY A 341 -6.95 21.65 8.73
C GLY A 341 -6.78 21.00 7.34
N ALA A 342 -5.55 20.94 6.81
CA ALA A 342 -5.26 20.24 5.55
C ALA A 342 -5.52 18.72 5.63
N GLY A 343 -5.42 18.10 6.80
CA GLY A 343 -5.72 16.66 6.96
C GLY A 343 -7.23 16.33 6.93
N ARG A 344 -8.10 17.35 6.91
CA ARG A 344 -9.54 17.20 7.07
C ARG A 344 -10.26 17.13 5.72
N SER A 345 -11.21 16.21 5.60
CA SER A 345 -12.02 16.01 4.38
C SER A 345 -13.33 16.82 4.36
N VAL A 346 -13.69 17.48 5.46
CA VAL A 346 -14.95 18.23 5.62
C VAL A 346 -14.67 19.64 6.14
N ARG A 347 -15.45 20.62 5.70
CA ARG A 347 -15.33 21.99 6.21
C ARG A 347 -15.87 22.10 7.63
N THR A 348 -15.22 22.93 8.43
CA THR A 348 -15.68 23.26 9.78
C THR A 348 -16.67 24.40 9.78
N LEU A 349 -17.49 24.48 10.84
CA LEU A 349 -18.38 25.60 11.08
C LEU A 349 -17.65 26.95 11.03
N SER A 350 -16.45 27.04 11.60
CA SER A 350 -15.61 28.24 11.59
C SER A 350 -15.21 28.66 10.16
N GLU A 351 -14.83 27.71 9.30
CA GLU A 351 -14.57 27.97 7.88
C GLU A 351 -15.83 28.43 7.13
N ILE A 352 -16.98 27.80 7.40
CA ILE A 352 -18.26 28.15 6.75
C ILE A 352 -18.70 29.57 7.13
N ILE A 353 -18.57 29.94 8.41
CA ILE A 353 -18.88 31.30 8.90
C ILE A 353 -17.89 32.31 8.30
N GLY A 354 -16.60 31.98 8.25
CA GLY A 354 -15.56 32.84 7.70
C GLY A 354 -15.77 33.19 6.22
N LEU A 355 -16.34 32.30 5.42
CA LEU A 355 -16.70 32.58 4.01
C LEU A 355 -17.75 33.68 3.85
N LYS A 356 -18.50 33.99 4.92
CA LYS A 356 -19.58 35.00 4.92
C LYS A 356 -19.13 36.37 5.40
N ALA A 357 -17.98 36.47 6.06
CA ALA A 357 -17.44 37.73 6.52
C ALA A 357 -16.66 38.38 5.37
N PRO A 358 -17.14 39.47 4.73
CA PRO A 358 -16.23 40.34 4.01
C PRO A 358 -15.15 40.73 5.01
N SER A 359 -13.87 40.68 4.60
CA SER A 359 -12.75 41.17 5.38
C SER A 359 -13.16 42.51 5.99
N VAL A 360 -13.45 42.51 7.29
CA VAL A 360 -13.56 43.76 8.03
C VAL A 360 -12.14 44.27 8.00
N ALA A 361 -11.89 45.27 7.15
CA ALA A 361 -10.64 46.00 7.14
C ALA A 361 -10.38 46.45 8.57
N VAL A 362 -9.34 45.87 9.17
CA VAL A 362 -8.70 46.38 10.38
C VAL A 362 -7.90 47.60 9.97
#